data_AF-A0A7K3LMA4-F1
#
_entry.id   AF-A0A7K3LMA4-F1
#
_cell.length_a   1.000
_cell.length_b   1.000
_cell.length_c   1.000
_cell.angle_alpha   90.00
_cell.angle_beta   90.00
_cell.angle_gamma   90.00
#
_symmetry.space_group_name_H-M   'P 1'
#
loop_
_entity.id
_entity.type
_entity.pdbx_description
1 polymer ?
#
loop_
_entity_poly.entity_id
_entity_poly.type
_entity_poly.pdbx_seq_one_letter_code
_entity_poly.pdbx_strand_id
1 'polypeptide(L)'
;MAAGNAVLTRERIIGDIAEILDLHDTEITDETNVLDIGLDSVRLMSLIERWRAAGAVHADLVVLASDPVVGSWIRELTEGAGQAAGNAR
;
A
#
# COMPACT_ATOMS: atom_id res chain seq x y z
N MET A 1 -10.51 6.37 17.52
CA MET A 1 -9.21 6.26 18.22
C MET A 1 -8.14 6.57 17.21
N ALA A 2 -7.15 7.38 17.60
CA ALA A 2 -6.20 8.04 16.71
C ALA A 2 -5.40 7.05 15.83
N ALA A 3 -5.53 7.14 14.51
CA ALA A 3 -4.49 6.67 13.60
C ALA A 3 -3.39 7.74 13.60
N GLY A 4 -2.60 7.76 14.67
CA GLY A 4 -1.50 8.69 14.81
C GLY A 4 -0.40 8.33 13.84
N ASN A 5 -0.15 9.18 12.84
CA ASN A 5 1.12 9.43 12.14
C ASN A 5 2.06 8.21 11.93
N ALA A 6 1.52 7.02 11.72
CA ALA A 6 2.32 5.82 11.62
C ALA A 6 2.80 5.72 10.19
N VAL A 7 4.10 5.98 10.00
CA VAL A 7 4.83 5.66 8.77
C VAL A 7 4.38 4.27 8.32
N LEU A 8 3.87 4.17 7.09
CA LEU A 8 3.48 2.89 6.52
C LEU A 8 4.70 1.97 6.50
N THR A 9 4.59 0.82 7.15
CA THR A 9 5.63 -0.21 7.18
C THR A 9 5.27 -1.34 6.23
N ARG A 10 6.28 -2.14 5.87
CA ARG A 10 6.09 -3.36 5.07
C ARG A 10 5.03 -4.28 5.68
N GLU A 11 5.14 -4.53 6.98
CA GLU A 11 4.22 -5.40 7.72
C GLU A 11 2.78 -4.86 7.69
N ARG A 12 2.61 -3.53 7.73
CA ARG A 12 1.29 -2.90 7.64
C ARG A 12 0.67 -3.10 6.25
N ILE A 13 1.44 -2.86 5.20
CA ILE A 13 0.99 -3.02 3.81
C ILE A 13 0.59 -4.47 3.56
N ILE A 14 1.44 -5.43 3.93
CA ILE A 14 1.15 -6.85 3.76
C ILE A 14 -0.06 -7.27 4.58
N GLY A 15 -0.14 -6.84 5.84
CA GLY A 15 -1.28 -7.14 6.70
C GLY A 15 -2.60 -6.59 6.15
N ASP A 16 -2.62 -5.37 5.61
CA ASP A 16 -3.82 -4.79 5.00
C ASP A 16 -4.24 -5.55 3.72
N ILE A 17 -3.28 -6.01 2.89
CA ILE A 17 -3.55 -6.83 1.70
C ILE A 17 -4.05 -8.23 2.10
N ALA A 18 -3.42 -8.86 3.08
CA ALA A 18 -3.81 -10.16 3.62
C ALA A 18 -5.25 -10.11 4.18
N GLU A 19 -5.57 -9.07 4.97
CA GLU A 19 -6.91 -8.84 5.52
C GLU A 19 -7.96 -8.68 4.40
N ILE A 20 -7.68 -7.90 3.35
CA ILE A 20 -8.68 -7.65 2.30
C ILE A 20 -8.86 -8.86 1.36
N LEU A 21 -7.88 -9.74 1.26
CA LEU A 21 -7.93 -10.94 0.43
C LEU A 21 -8.29 -12.21 1.22
N ASP A 22 -8.45 -12.11 2.55
CA ASP A 22 -8.65 -13.25 3.45
C ASP A 22 -7.52 -14.29 3.33
N LEU A 23 -6.29 -13.80 3.17
CA LEU A 23 -5.06 -14.59 3.06
C LEU A 23 -4.22 -14.44 4.33
N HIS A 24 -3.25 -15.34 4.52
CA HIS A 24 -2.26 -15.21 5.58
C HIS A 24 -1.11 -14.29 5.11
N ASP A 25 -0.58 -13.44 5.99
CA ASP A 25 0.50 -12.51 5.64
C ASP A 25 1.77 -13.25 5.17
N THR A 26 1.99 -14.47 5.65
CA THR A 26 3.12 -15.33 5.22
C THR A 26 2.98 -15.86 3.79
N GLU A 27 1.78 -15.84 3.20
CA GLU A 27 1.55 -16.23 1.80
C GLU A 27 1.96 -15.11 0.84
N ILE A 28 2.15 -13.89 1.36
CA ILE A 28 2.45 -12.70 0.57
C ILE A 28 3.93 -12.33 0.73
N THR A 29 4.67 -12.45 -0.36
CA THR A 29 6.07 -12.05 -0.45
C THR A 29 6.22 -10.71 -1.16
N ASP A 30 7.41 -10.11 -1.13
CA ASP A 30 7.70 -8.90 -1.89
C ASP A 30 7.69 -9.11 -3.41
N GLU A 31 7.81 -10.35 -3.88
CA GLU A 31 7.71 -10.70 -5.31
C GLU A 31 6.27 -11.02 -5.73
N THR A 32 5.32 -11.02 -4.78
CA THR A 32 3.92 -11.38 -5.06
C THR A 32 3.24 -10.30 -5.87
N ASN A 33 2.64 -10.69 -6.99
CA ASN A 33 1.74 -9.84 -7.76
C ASN A 33 0.33 -9.89 -7.13
N VAL A 34 -0.17 -8.75 -6.66
CA VAL A 34 -1.46 -8.69 -5.97
C VAL A 34 -2.63 -9.05 -6.89
N LEU A 35 -2.50 -8.83 -8.20
CA LEU A 35 -3.55 -9.17 -9.16
C LEU A 35 -3.67 -10.68 -9.36
N ASP A 36 -2.56 -11.43 -9.24
CA ASP A 36 -2.54 -12.90 -9.33
C ASP A 36 -3.24 -13.56 -8.13
N ILE A 37 -3.14 -12.94 -6.96
CA ILE A 37 -3.83 -13.39 -5.73
C ILE A 37 -5.26 -12.84 -5.59
N GLY A 38 -5.79 -12.22 -6.66
CA GLY A 38 -7.20 -11.81 -6.74
C GLY A 38 -7.52 -10.42 -6.18
N LEU A 39 -6.54 -9.51 -6.10
CA LEU A 39 -6.83 -8.11 -5.77
C LEU A 39 -7.49 -7.37 -6.94
N ASP A 40 -8.72 -6.94 -6.75
CA ASP A 40 -9.46 -6.11 -7.71
C ASP A 40 -9.29 -4.60 -7.44
N SER A 41 -9.63 -3.78 -8.44
CA SER A 41 -9.59 -2.31 -8.34
C SER A 41 -10.41 -1.74 -7.18
N VAL A 42 -11.54 -2.37 -6.82
CA VAL A 42 -12.40 -1.92 -5.70
C VAL A 42 -11.70 -2.13 -4.35
N ARG A 43 -11.04 -3.28 -4.18
CA ARG A 43 -10.27 -3.59 -2.98
C ARG A 43 -9.04 -2.69 -2.90
N LEU A 44 -8.36 -2.48 -4.02
CA LEU A 44 -7.23 -1.56 -4.11
C LEU A 44 -7.62 -0.12 -3.74
N MET A 45 -8.77 0.39 -4.20
CA MET A 45 -9.27 1.71 -3.77
C MET A 45 -9.44 1.80 -2.26
N SER A 46 -9.99 0.75 -1.64
CA SER A 46 -10.17 0.70 -0.19
C SER A 46 -8.83 0.71 0.56
N LEU A 47 -7.81 0.01 0.05
CA LEU A 47 -6.46 0.04 0.60
C LEU A 47 -5.82 1.42 0.48
N ILE A 48 -5.92 2.04 -0.70
CA ILE A 48 -5.40 3.38 -0.97
C ILE A 48 -5.99 4.40 0.01
N GLU A 49 -7.31 4.37 0.23
CA GLU A 49 -7.96 5.26 1.19
C GLU A 49 -7.43 5.07 2.62
N ARG A 50 -7.25 3.81 3.06
CA ARG A 50 -6.67 3.49 4.38
C ARG A 50 -5.23 3.99 4.50
N TRP A 51 -4.42 3.77 3.48
CA TRP A 51 -3.02 4.18 3.46
C TRP A 51 -2.86 5.70 3.39
N ARG A 52 -3.70 6.40 2.62
CA ARG A 52 -3.78 7.87 2.60
C ARG A 52 -4.17 8.42 3.96
N ALA A 53 -5.16 7.81 4.63
CA ALA A 53 -5.55 8.19 5.99
C ALA A 53 -4.43 7.96 7.02
N ALA A 54 -3.52 6.99 6.77
CA ALA A 54 -2.34 6.74 7.58
C ALA A 54 -1.15 7.68 7.27
N GLY A 55 -1.19 8.43 6.16
CA GLY A 55 -0.18 9.42 5.78
C GLY A 55 0.51 9.18 4.43
N ALA A 56 0.25 8.07 3.73
CA ALA A 56 0.74 7.88 2.35
C ALA A 56 -0.12 8.64 1.35
N VAL A 57 0.03 9.96 1.33
CA VAL A 57 -0.66 10.86 0.38
C VAL A 57 -0.36 10.54 -1.09
N HIS A 58 0.76 9.84 -1.36
CA HIS A 58 1.19 9.45 -2.69
C HIS A 58 0.62 8.11 -3.18
N ALA A 59 -0.08 7.35 -2.32
CA ALA A 59 -0.73 6.12 -2.75
C ALA A 59 -1.79 6.45 -3.81
N ASP A 60 -1.62 6.02 -5.05
CA ASP A 60 -2.58 6.28 -6.14
C ASP A 60 -2.85 5.01 -6.94
N LEU A 61 -4.08 4.86 -7.44
CA LEU A 61 -4.45 3.68 -8.22
C LEU A 61 -3.56 3.54 -9.44
N VAL A 62 -3.30 4.62 -10.17
CA VAL A 62 -2.53 4.56 -11.41
C VAL A 62 -1.10 4.13 -11.14
N VAL A 63 -0.50 4.64 -10.06
CA VAL A 63 0.86 4.29 -9.63
C VAL A 63 0.92 2.82 -9.22
N LEU A 64 0.04 2.39 -8.32
CA LEU A 64 0.04 1.04 -7.77
C LEU A 64 -0.38 -0.02 -8.79
N ALA A 65 -1.30 0.30 -9.70
CA ALA A 65 -1.72 -0.60 -10.77
C ALA A 65 -0.68 -0.73 -11.89
N SER A 66 0.21 0.26 -12.05
CA SER A 66 1.29 0.19 -13.04
C SER A 66 2.33 -0.87 -12.69
N ASP A 67 2.57 -1.10 -11.40
CA ASP A 67 3.46 -2.14 -10.91
C ASP A 67 2.83 -2.86 -9.70
N PRO A 68 1.94 -3.84 -9.92
CA PRO A 68 1.14 -4.49 -8.89
C PRO A 68 1.93 -5.50 -8.04
N VAL A 69 3.21 -5.24 -7.81
CA VAL A 69 4.10 -6.10 -7.03
C VAL A 69 4.23 -5.53 -5.62
N VAL A 70 4.01 -6.38 -4.61
CA VAL A 70 4.03 -5.98 -3.19
C VAL A 70 5.33 -5.27 -2.80
N GLY A 71 6.48 -5.77 -3.24
CA GLY A 71 7.79 -5.17 -2.99
C GLY A 71 7.92 -3.76 -3.56
N SER A 72 7.33 -3.51 -4.73
CA SER A 72 7.30 -2.17 -5.32
C SER A 72 6.38 -1.24 -4.54
N TRP A 73 5.20 -1.72 -4.11
CA TRP A 73 4.30 -0.92 -3.28
C TRP A 73 4.94 -0.53 -1.96
N ILE A 74 5.65 -1.46 -1.31
CA ILE A 74 6.40 -1.18 -0.09
C ILE A 74 7.42 -0.08 -0.33
N ARG A 75 8.23 -0.16 -1.39
CA ARG A 75 9.21 0.88 -1.74
C ARG A 75 8.52 2.23 -1.96
N GLU A 76 7.56 2.30 -2.87
CA GLU A 76 6.88 3.56 -3.22
C GLU A 76 6.20 4.22 -2.00
N LEU A 77 5.50 3.43 -1.18
CA LEU A 77 4.75 3.92 -0.03
C LEU A 77 5.64 4.27 1.18
N THR A 78 6.80 3.63 1.32
CA THR A 78 7.75 3.92 2.41
C THR A 78 8.74 5.02 2.04
N GLU A 79 9.16 5.11 0.77
CA GLU A 79 10.07 6.14 0.26
C GLU A 79 9.35 7.49 0.09
N GLY A 80 8.07 7.48 -0.32
CA GLY A 80 7.24 8.68 -0.46
C GLY A 80 6.99 9.45 0.84
N ALA A 81 7.16 8.81 2.01
CA ALA A 81 7.07 9.48 3.31
C ALA A 81 8.14 10.59 3.50
N GLY A 82 9.24 10.54 2.73
CA GLY A 82 10.30 11.56 2.72
C GLY A 82 10.12 12.68 1.67
N GLN A 83 9.26 12.50 0.66
CA GLN A 83 9.19 13.39 -0.52
C GLN A 83 7.95 14.32 -0.52
N ALA A 84 6.96 14.07 0.34
CA ALA A 84 5.73 14.88 0.46
C ALA A 84 5.95 16.34 0.90
N ALA A 85 7.13 16.69 1.41
CA ALA A 85 7.48 18.07 1.80
C ALA A 85 8.08 18.92 0.67
N GLY A 86 8.31 18.36 -0.53
CA GLY A 86 9.18 18.99 -1.54
C GLY A 86 8.54 19.53 -2.82
N ASN A 87 7.32 19.11 -3.20
CA ASN A 87 6.80 19.37 -4.55
C ASN A 87 5.48 20.15 -4.59
N ALA A 88 5.45 21.28 -3.89
CA ALA A 88 4.56 22.40 -4.19
C ALA A 88 5.43 23.64 -4.44
N ARG A 89 5.87 23.82 -5.68
CA ARG A 89 6.49 25.06 -6.17
C ARG A 89 5.82 25.46 -7.48
#